data_AF-A0A4Q4WW57-F1
#
_entry.id   AF-A0A4Q4WW57-F1
#
_cell.length_a   1.000
_cell.length_b   1.000
_cell.length_c   1.000
_cell.angle_alpha   90.00
_cell.angle_beta   90.00
_cell.angle_gamma   90.00
#
_symmetry.space_group_name_H-M   'P 1'
#
loop_
_entity.id
_entity.type
_entity.pdbx_description
1 polymer ?
#
loop_
_entity_poly.entity_id
_entity_poly.type
_entity_poly.pdbx_seq_one_letter_code
_entity_poly.pdbx_strand_id
1 'polypeptide(L)'
;MSIDPSQSSVIPVTGKKLRNRDTWPDWYTQLRYHARFRGIWRYIDPNAADAPHLGSAAPPATPAAPATTSAASATTSAASAATSAEPAASSSSGEATQGEPQGLKEWAILSSRYTSLWNWINATVDSEILSSCLRELDLLHPDDDPSIQRIVRLLKERLAPTDESTANTVRLQYIAVLDLAKVGHLKPEEWYAKWHDAYVRARAHNIPEIQGRLAVQQFLLAIAQRMDPTWAQRELEELARAEALETPITPLESYGKWYSTLIHQREQLEGRRNAIFATLAEGSEGYHCPCLATSTRKHRWTPDKCHKLLMALGKALPPGVTRPAIADSQLERIKKRAQLDEWKAVREQMEELPDAPSESTYGNITA
;
A
#
# COMPACT_ATOMS: atom_id res chain seq x y z
N MET A 1 -29.27 -6.48 0.90
CA MET A 1 -28.32 -5.91 1.89
C MET A 1 -28.54 -4.41 1.93
N SER A 2 -29.25 -3.92 2.95
CA SER A 2 -29.55 -2.50 3.12
C SER A 2 -28.32 -1.80 3.69
N ILE A 3 -27.80 -0.83 2.95
CA ILE A 3 -26.68 0.01 3.39
C ILE A 3 -27.28 1.20 4.11
N ASP A 4 -26.99 1.29 5.40
CA ASP A 4 -27.38 2.39 6.29
C ASP A 4 -26.71 3.71 5.82
N PRO A 5 -27.48 4.76 5.49
CA PRO A 5 -26.94 6.01 4.94
C PRO A 5 -26.25 6.91 5.98
N SER A 6 -26.16 6.47 7.24
CA SER A 6 -25.61 7.26 8.36
C SER A 6 -24.14 6.96 8.69
N GLN A 7 -23.52 5.95 8.08
CA GLN A 7 -22.10 5.70 8.29
C GLN A 7 -21.25 6.59 7.39
N SER A 8 -20.79 7.71 7.96
CA SER A 8 -19.62 8.46 7.51
C SER A 8 -18.36 7.60 7.71
N SER A 9 -18.26 6.48 6.99
CA SER A 9 -17.02 5.70 6.96
C SER A 9 -15.96 6.56 6.28
N VAL A 10 -15.07 7.12 7.10
CA VAL A 10 -13.85 7.80 6.66
C VAL A 10 -13.04 6.77 5.87
N ILE A 11 -13.16 6.80 4.55
CA ILE A 11 -12.22 6.09 3.69
C ILE A 11 -10.86 6.72 3.98
N PRO A 12 -9.86 5.96 4.47
CA PRO A 12 -8.56 6.50 4.78
C PRO A 12 -7.99 7.18 3.54
N VAL A 13 -7.67 8.46 3.67
CA VAL A 13 -7.01 9.25 2.63
C VAL A 13 -5.62 8.69 2.46
N THR A 14 -5.44 7.74 1.53
CA THR A 14 -4.09 7.32 1.12
C THR A 14 -3.41 8.55 0.53
N GLY A 15 -2.39 9.07 1.23
CA GLY A 15 -1.85 10.43 1.13
C GLY A 15 -1.14 10.84 -0.17
N LYS A 16 -1.70 10.52 -1.34
CA LYS A 16 -1.23 11.05 -2.62
C LYS A 16 -1.92 12.38 -2.88
N LYS A 17 -1.22 13.48 -2.57
CA LYS A 17 -1.66 14.83 -2.93
C LYS A 17 -1.56 15.02 -4.45
N LEU A 18 -2.60 15.56 -5.08
CA LEU A 18 -2.58 15.98 -6.47
C LEU A 18 -1.69 17.23 -6.59
N ARG A 19 -0.50 17.06 -7.17
CA ARG A 19 0.50 18.12 -7.33
C ARG A 19 0.84 18.43 -8.78
N ASN A 20 0.54 17.51 -9.68
CA ASN A 20 1.07 17.52 -11.04
C ASN A 20 0.36 16.48 -11.91
N ARG A 21 0.57 16.58 -13.22
CA ARG A 21 0.01 15.70 -14.24
C ARG A 21 0.26 14.20 -13.97
N ASP A 22 1.37 13.85 -13.33
CA ASP A 22 1.71 12.46 -13.01
C ASP A 22 0.87 11.85 -11.88
N THR A 23 0.40 12.68 -10.94
CA THR A 23 -0.44 12.23 -9.81
C THR A 23 -1.93 12.23 -10.16
N TRP A 24 -2.31 12.78 -11.32
CA TRP A 24 -3.68 12.85 -11.79
C TRP A 24 -4.38 11.49 -11.94
N PRO A 25 -3.82 10.46 -12.61
CA PRO A 25 -4.54 9.21 -12.84
C PRO A 25 -4.92 8.47 -11.55
N ASP A 26 -4.01 8.46 -10.58
CA ASP A 26 -4.22 7.85 -9.26
C ASP A 26 -5.29 8.64 -8.48
N TRP A 27 -5.16 9.97 -8.45
CA TRP A 27 -6.10 10.84 -7.75
C TRP A 27 -7.52 10.77 -8.35
N TYR A 28 -7.63 10.77 -9.69
CA TYR A 28 -8.91 10.68 -10.38
C TYR A 28 -9.61 9.34 -10.13
N THR A 29 -8.84 8.25 -10.04
CA THR A 29 -9.37 6.93 -9.66
C THR A 29 -9.93 6.95 -8.24
N GLN A 30 -9.23 7.59 -7.29
CA GLN A 30 -9.71 7.78 -5.92
C GLN A 30 -10.97 8.66 -5.88
N LEU A 31 -11.01 9.78 -6.60
CA LEU A 31 -12.19 10.64 -6.71
C LEU A 31 -13.41 9.84 -7.18
N ARG A 32 -13.25 9.05 -8.25
CA ARG A 32 -14.33 8.20 -8.79
C ARG A 32 -14.82 7.19 -7.78
N TYR A 33 -13.92 6.57 -7.02
CA TYR A 33 -14.27 5.65 -5.95
C TYR A 33 -15.04 6.35 -4.82
N HIS A 34 -14.52 7.48 -4.33
CA HIS A 34 -15.13 8.27 -3.25
C HIS A 34 -16.53 8.80 -3.61
N ALA A 35 -16.72 9.26 -4.84
CA ALA A 35 -17.98 9.78 -5.34
C ALA A 35 -19.00 8.67 -5.65
N ARG A 36 -18.55 7.48 -6.13
CA ARG A 36 -19.41 6.30 -6.29
C ARG A 36 -19.86 5.72 -4.97
N PHE A 37 -18.95 5.59 -4.01
CA PHE A 37 -19.26 5.10 -2.66
C PHE A 37 -20.33 5.97 -1.98
N ARG A 38 -20.28 7.29 -2.19
CA ARG A 38 -21.26 8.25 -1.65
C ARG A 38 -22.53 8.40 -2.51
N GLY A 39 -22.60 7.71 -3.65
CA GLY A 39 -23.75 7.77 -4.57
C GLY A 39 -23.95 9.12 -5.28
N ILE A 40 -22.91 9.95 -5.36
CA ILE A 40 -22.99 11.32 -5.91
C ILE A 40 -22.30 11.50 -7.26
N TRP A 41 -21.69 10.44 -7.82
CA TRP A 41 -20.95 10.50 -9.11
C TRP A 41 -21.72 11.20 -10.24
N ARG A 42 -23.06 11.03 -10.30
CA ARG A 42 -23.92 11.65 -11.33
C ARG A 42 -23.87 13.18 -11.35
N TYR A 43 -23.53 13.82 -10.24
CA TYR A 43 -23.46 15.28 -10.11
C TYR A 43 -22.03 15.82 -10.25
N ILE A 44 -21.03 14.94 -10.35
CA ILE A 44 -19.59 15.28 -10.32
C ILE A 44 -18.87 14.81 -11.57
N ASP A 45 -19.49 13.96 -12.39
CA ASP A 45 -18.89 13.42 -13.61
C ASP A 45 -18.46 14.57 -14.54
N PRO A 46 -17.14 14.76 -14.76
CA PRO A 46 -16.65 15.89 -15.55
C PRO A 46 -17.00 15.76 -17.03
N ASN A 47 -17.39 14.56 -17.49
CA ASN A 47 -17.74 14.27 -18.88
C ASN A 47 -19.25 14.33 -19.15
N ALA A 48 -20.08 14.43 -18.10
CA ALA A 48 -21.52 14.60 -18.27
C ALA A 48 -21.86 16.05 -18.63
N ALA A 49 -23.03 16.25 -19.24
CA ALA A 49 -23.65 17.57 -19.36
C ALA A 49 -23.79 18.22 -17.97
N ASP A 50 -23.80 19.55 -17.93
CA ASP A 50 -23.87 20.29 -16.67
C ASP A 50 -25.08 19.82 -15.85
N ALA A 51 -24.80 19.17 -14.72
CA ALA A 51 -25.84 18.73 -13.82
C ALA A 51 -26.35 19.95 -13.04
N PRO A 52 -27.65 20.02 -12.71
CA PRO A 52 -28.14 21.05 -11.81
C PRO A 52 -27.35 20.93 -10.51
N HIS A 53 -26.56 21.96 -10.23
CA HIS A 53 -25.79 22.04 -9.01
C HIS A 53 -26.79 22.05 -7.85
N LEU A 54 -26.54 21.22 -6.85
CA LEU A 54 -27.21 21.43 -5.57
C LEU A 54 -26.64 22.73 -5.03
N GLY A 55 -27.36 23.83 -5.23
CA GLY A 55 -27.04 25.10 -4.61
C GLY A 55 -26.83 24.87 -3.12
N SER A 56 -25.79 25.49 -2.58
CA SER A 56 -25.53 25.49 -1.13
C SER A 56 -26.72 26.07 -0.35
N ALA A 57 -27.56 26.86 -1.03
CA ALA A 57 -28.83 27.37 -0.52
C ALA A 57 -29.92 26.28 -0.48
N ALA A 58 -30.55 26.13 0.69
CA ALA A 58 -31.79 25.38 0.82
C ALA A 58 -32.82 25.90 -0.19
N PRO A 59 -33.64 25.02 -0.81
CA PRO A 59 -34.72 25.48 -1.68
C PRO A 59 -35.54 26.52 -0.91
N PRO A 60 -35.84 27.69 -1.52
CA PRO A 60 -36.59 28.72 -0.83
C PRO A 60 -37.91 28.13 -0.37
N ALA A 61 -38.23 28.29 0.92
CA ALA A 61 -39.56 28.01 1.41
C ALA A 61 -40.54 28.80 0.52
N THR A 62 -41.46 28.07 -0.11
CA THR A 62 -42.49 28.61 -1.00
C THR A 62 -43.07 29.89 -0.39
N PRO A 63 -43.12 31.03 -1.11
CA PRO A 63 -43.58 32.28 -0.52
C PRO A 63 -45.02 32.08 -0.06
N ALA A 64 -45.24 32.21 1.25
CA ALA A 64 -46.57 32.22 1.83
C ALA A 64 -47.43 33.25 1.10
N ALA A 65 -48.60 32.81 0.66
CA ALA A 65 -49.64 33.66 0.10
C ALA A 65 -49.86 34.93 0.96
N PRO A 66 -50.24 36.07 0.35
CA PRO A 66 -50.17 37.38 1.00
C PRO A 66 -51.14 37.43 2.19
N ALA A 67 -50.59 37.63 3.39
CA ALA A 67 -51.39 37.94 4.56
C ALA A 67 -52.02 39.33 4.37
N THR A 68 -53.32 39.32 4.11
CA THR A 68 -54.20 40.46 4.33
C THR A 68 -54.17 40.84 5.82
N THR A 69 -53.73 42.06 6.13
CA THR A 69 -54.14 42.75 7.35
C THR A 69 -54.37 44.22 7.03
N SER A 70 -55.62 44.65 7.21
CA SER A 70 -56.14 45.99 6.99
C SER A 70 -56.22 46.76 8.32
N ALA A 71 -55.88 48.06 8.31
CA ALA A 71 -56.37 49.18 9.14
C ALA A 71 -55.31 50.30 9.14
N ALA A 72 -55.55 51.60 8.87
CA ALA A 72 -56.78 52.36 8.75
C ALA A 72 -56.56 53.75 8.08
N SER A 73 -57.63 54.27 7.46
CA SER A 73 -58.05 55.70 7.31
C SER A 73 -57.25 56.62 6.35
N ALA A 74 -57.82 57.46 5.47
CA ALA A 74 -59.18 58.03 5.35
C ALA A 74 -59.44 58.69 3.95
N THR A 75 -60.74 58.86 3.60
CA THR A 75 -61.37 59.96 2.77
C THR A 75 -61.00 60.03 1.27
N THR A 76 -61.86 60.09 0.22
CA THR A 76 -63.29 60.41 0.02
C THR A 76 -63.71 60.15 -1.46
N SER A 77 -65.02 59.90 -1.67
CA SER A 77 -65.86 60.25 -2.85
C SER A 77 -65.66 59.50 -4.19
N ALA A 78 -66.60 58.61 -4.59
CA ALA A 78 -67.80 58.84 -5.45
C ALA A 78 -67.52 58.45 -6.93
N ALA A 79 -68.33 57.73 -7.73
CA ALA A 79 -69.69 57.19 -7.65
C ALA A 79 -69.90 56.12 -8.76
N SER A 80 -70.89 55.21 -8.56
CA SER A 80 -71.78 54.53 -9.56
C SER A 80 -71.18 53.59 -10.63
N ALA A 81 -71.76 52.46 -11.07
CA ALA A 81 -73.03 51.76 -10.81
C ALA A 81 -72.99 50.28 -11.33
N ALA A 82 -73.74 49.40 -10.63
CA ALA A 82 -74.46 48.14 -10.98
C ALA A 82 -74.11 47.34 -12.26
N THR A 83 -74.10 45.99 -12.31
CA THR A 83 -75.18 45.03 -11.97
C THR A 83 -74.70 43.56 -12.06
N SER A 84 -75.15 42.74 -11.09
CA SER A 84 -75.41 41.29 -10.94
C SER A 84 -74.96 40.22 -11.97
N ALA A 85 -74.40 39.09 -11.46
CA ALA A 85 -74.92 37.71 -11.62
C ALA A 85 -74.14 36.66 -10.77
N GLU A 86 -74.86 35.96 -9.89
CA GLU A 86 -74.55 34.72 -9.13
C GLU A 86 -74.66 33.45 -10.02
N PRO A 87 -74.53 32.18 -9.53
CA PRO A 87 -73.69 31.57 -8.49
C PRO A 87 -73.06 30.22 -8.95
N ALA A 88 -72.08 29.65 -8.22
CA ALA A 88 -71.91 28.19 -8.12
C ALA A 88 -70.91 27.77 -7.02
N ALA A 89 -71.47 27.09 -6.01
CA ALA A 89 -70.90 26.00 -5.22
C ALA A 89 -69.53 26.16 -4.53
N SER A 90 -69.64 26.40 -3.22
CA SER A 90 -68.70 25.99 -2.19
C SER A 90 -68.42 24.48 -2.18
N SER A 91 -67.14 24.15 -2.04
CA SER A 91 -66.55 23.26 -1.02
C SER A 91 -67.07 21.82 -0.87
N SER A 92 -66.19 20.85 -1.18
CA SER A 92 -65.71 19.80 -0.25
C SER A 92 -64.77 18.86 -1.04
N SER A 93 -63.45 19.02 -0.92
CA SER A 93 -62.60 18.36 0.08
C SER A 93 -62.09 16.98 -0.36
N GLY A 94 -60.79 16.91 -0.60
CA GLY A 94 -60.03 15.67 -0.40
C GLY A 94 -58.95 15.41 -1.45
N GLU A 95 -57.84 16.16 -1.46
CA GLU A 95 -56.61 15.57 -1.98
C GLU A 95 -55.32 16.15 -1.36
N ALA A 96 -54.75 15.33 -0.47
CA ALA A 96 -53.32 15.11 -0.22
C ALA A 96 -52.40 16.32 0.03
N THR A 97 -52.41 16.85 1.25
CA THR A 97 -51.25 17.55 1.84
C THR A 97 -50.32 16.54 2.52
N GLN A 98 -49.45 15.86 1.76
CA GLN A 98 -48.29 15.12 2.29
C GLN A 98 -47.17 15.09 1.22
N GLY A 99 -46.22 16.04 1.28
CA GLY A 99 -45.08 16.05 0.34
C GLY A 99 -43.83 16.83 0.78
N GLU A 100 -43.95 17.82 1.67
CA GLU A 100 -42.83 18.74 1.97
C GLU A 100 -41.74 18.28 2.98
N PRO A 101 -41.91 17.31 3.89
CA PRO A 101 -40.84 16.96 4.85
C PRO A 101 -39.78 15.97 4.31
N GLN A 102 -39.98 15.40 3.11
CA GLN A 102 -39.06 14.44 2.49
C GLN A 102 -37.97 15.14 1.65
N GLY A 103 -38.35 16.15 0.86
CA GLY A 103 -37.41 16.89 0.02
C GLY A 103 -36.31 17.62 0.80
N LEU A 104 -36.62 18.18 1.98
CA LEU A 104 -35.61 18.83 2.83
C LEU A 104 -34.59 17.83 3.41
N LYS A 105 -35.04 16.62 3.76
CA LYS A 105 -34.17 15.56 4.28
C LYS A 105 -33.27 15.01 3.18
N GLU A 106 -33.82 14.78 1.99
CA GLU A 106 -33.05 14.36 0.81
C GLU A 106 -32.01 15.42 0.41
N TRP A 107 -32.40 16.69 0.43
CA TRP A 107 -31.49 17.82 0.20
C TRP A 107 -30.37 17.87 1.26
N ALA A 108 -30.69 17.74 2.55
CA ALA A 108 -29.70 17.75 3.62
C ALA A 108 -28.70 16.59 3.51
N ILE A 109 -29.19 15.39 3.13
CA ILE A 109 -28.35 14.22 2.91
C ILE A 109 -27.43 14.43 1.69
N LEU A 110 -27.96 14.94 0.58
CA LEU A 110 -27.18 15.20 -0.62
C LEU A 110 -26.14 16.31 -0.41
N SER A 111 -26.52 17.41 0.26
CA SER A 111 -25.64 18.52 0.64
C SER A 111 -24.50 18.04 1.54
N SER A 112 -24.80 17.24 2.58
CA SER A 112 -23.77 16.65 3.46
C SER A 112 -22.75 15.78 2.69
N ARG A 113 -23.22 14.97 1.73
CA ARG A 113 -22.34 14.15 0.87
C ARG A 113 -21.47 15.02 -0.04
N TYR A 114 -22.04 16.10 -0.56
CA TYR A 114 -21.36 17.07 -1.41
C TYR A 114 -20.27 17.83 -0.65
N THR A 115 -20.58 18.38 0.53
CA THR A 115 -19.62 19.04 1.43
C THR A 115 -18.50 18.09 1.86
N SER A 116 -18.83 16.83 2.15
CA SER A 116 -17.83 15.82 2.53
C SER A 116 -16.83 15.55 1.40
N LEU A 117 -17.30 15.52 0.15
CA LEU A 117 -16.42 15.36 -1.00
C LEU A 117 -15.61 16.63 -1.26
N TRP A 118 -16.21 17.81 -1.14
CA TRP A 118 -15.50 19.08 -1.24
C TRP A 118 -14.34 19.18 -0.25
N ASN A 119 -14.59 18.86 1.02
CA ASN A 119 -13.55 18.82 2.05
C ASN A 119 -12.42 17.83 1.70
N TRP A 120 -12.77 16.69 1.10
CA TRP A 120 -11.79 15.71 0.63
C TRP A 120 -10.96 16.24 -0.55
N ILE A 121 -11.58 16.93 -1.51
CA ILE A 121 -10.87 17.58 -2.63
C ILE A 121 -9.91 18.64 -2.08
N ASN A 122 -10.36 19.52 -1.18
CA ASN A 122 -9.52 20.54 -0.55
C ASN A 122 -8.34 19.95 0.24
N ALA A 123 -8.51 18.77 0.83
CA ALA A 123 -7.43 18.10 1.56
C ALA A 123 -6.43 17.37 0.64
N THR A 124 -6.87 16.94 -0.55
CA THR A 124 -6.08 16.09 -1.46
C THR A 124 -5.46 16.84 -2.62
N VAL A 125 -5.98 18.01 -3.01
CA VAL A 125 -5.42 18.85 -4.07
C VAL A 125 -4.43 19.86 -3.48
N ASP A 126 -3.34 20.14 -4.19
CA ASP A 126 -2.42 21.21 -3.79
C ASP A 126 -3.14 22.58 -3.78
N SER A 127 -2.90 23.35 -2.71
CA SER A 127 -3.55 24.66 -2.49
C SER A 127 -3.26 25.65 -3.63
N GLU A 128 -2.07 25.60 -4.24
CA GLU A 128 -1.69 26.50 -5.33
C GLU A 128 -2.46 26.19 -6.62
N ILE A 129 -2.64 24.90 -6.92
CA ILE A 129 -3.39 24.43 -8.09
C ILE A 129 -4.86 24.76 -7.90
N LEU A 130 -5.40 24.44 -6.72
CA LEU A 130 -6.80 24.66 -6.42
C LEU A 130 -7.16 26.15 -6.45
N SER A 131 -6.34 27.01 -5.83
CA SER A 131 -6.56 28.47 -5.86
C SER A 131 -6.47 29.06 -7.26
N SER A 132 -5.53 28.56 -8.09
CA SER A 132 -5.46 28.94 -9.51
C SER A 132 -6.75 28.57 -10.26
N CYS A 133 -7.29 27.37 -10.03
CA CYS A 133 -8.53 26.91 -10.65
C CYS A 133 -9.75 27.70 -10.15
N LEU A 134 -9.84 27.97 -8.84
CA LEU A 134 -10.95 28.75 -8.27
C LEU A 134 -10.95 30.18 -8.80
N ARG A 135 -9.79 30.81 -8.95
CA ARG A 135 -9.68 32.16 -9.55
C ARG A 135 -10.11 32.16 -11.02
N GLU A 136 -9.79 31.12 -11.76
CA GLU A 136 -10.18 30.97 -13.16
C GLU A 136 -11.69 30.75 -13.31
N LEU A 137 -12.31 30.02 -12.37
CA LEU A 137 -13.76 29.87 -12.29
C LEU A 137 -14.47 31.19 -11.96
N ASP A 138 -13.96 31.93 -10.98
CA ASP A 138 -14.49 33.23 -10.57
C ASP A 138 -14.49 34.25 -11.73
N LEU A 139 -13.46 34.20 -12.58
CA LEU A 139 -13.38 35.03 -13.80
C LEU A 139 -14.36 34.61 -14.89
N LEU A 140 -14.64 33.32 -15.03
CA LEU A 140 -15.50 32.77 -16.08
C LEU A 140 -16.99 32.78 -15.70
N HIS A 141 -17.29 32.71 -14.42
CA HIS A 141 -18.63 32.57 -13.87
C HIS A 141 -18.77 33.36 -12.56
N PRO A 142 -18.80 34.71 -12.60
CA PRO A 142 -18.84 35.55 -11.41
C PRO A 142 -20.16 35.44 -10.63
N ASP A 143 -21.25 35.00 -11.28
CA ASP A 143 -22.60 34.97 -10.73
C ASP A 143 -23.05 33.54 -10.31
N ASP A 144 -22.24 32.50 -10.56
CA ASP A 144 -22.61 31.11 -10.28
C ASP A 144 -21.85 30.55 -9.07
N ASP A 145 -22.52 29.73 -8.26
CA ASP A 145 -21.87 28.96 -7.19
C ASP A 145 -20.85 27.96 -7.78
N PRO A 146 -19.65 27.80 -7.17
CA PRO A 146 -18.63 26.88 -7.67
C PRO A 146 -19.10 25.43 -7.58
N SER A 147 -19.52 24.87 -8.72
CA SER A 147 -19.82 23.45 -8.84
C SER A 147 -18.56 22.60 -8.75
N ILE A 148 -18.56 21.56 -7.93
CA ILE A 148 -17.50 20.55 -7.84
C ILE A 148 -17.26 19.93 -9.23
N GLN A 149 -18.32 19.76 -10.04
CA GLN A 149 -18.19 19.26 -11.42
C GLN A 149 -17.33 20.19 -12.27
N ARG A 150 -17.52 21.51 -12.15
CA ARG A 150 -16.76 22.51 -12.91
C ARG A 150 -15.31 22.58 -12.45
N ILE A 151 -15.07 22.51 -11.14
CA ILE A 151 -13.72 22.43 -10.55
C ILE A 151 -13.00 21.18 -11.06
N VAL A 152 -13.64 20.01 -11.00
CA VAL A 152 -13.05 18.75 -11.48
C VAL A 152 -12.82 18.78 -13.00
N ARG A 153 -13.70 19.43 -13.77
CA ARG A 153 -13.53 19.60 -15.23
C ARG A 153 -12.32 20.48 -15.57
N LEU A 154 -12.12 21.59 -14.85
CA LEU A 154 -10.96 22.46 -15.03
C LEU A 154 -9.66 21.80 -14.57
N LEU A 155 -9.70 21.09 -13.44
CA LEU A 155 -8.55 20.27 -13.01
C LEU A 155 -8.21 19.20 -14.05
N LYS A 156 -9.22 18.57 -14.66
CA LYS A 156 -9.03 17.62 -15.76
C LYS A 156 -8.38 18.31 -16.97
N GLU A 157 -8.86 19.48 -17.37
CA GLU A 157 -8.31 20.20 -18.51
C GLU A 157 -6.83 20.58 -18.33
N ARG A 158 -6.44 20.99 -17.11
CA ARG A 158 -5.07 21.44 -16.82
C ARG A 158 -4.10 20.30 -16.50
N LEU A 159 -4.58 19.23 -15.85
CA LEU A 159 -3.73 18.19 -15.28
C LEU A 159 -3.95 16.81 -15.89
N ALA A 160 -5.07 16.54 -16.56
CA ALA A 160 -5.25 15.25 -17.17
C ALA A 160 -4.23 15.08 -18.30
N PRO A 161 -3.41 14.02 -18.26
CA PRO A 161 -2.66 13.67 -19.44
C PRO A 161 -3.64 13.26 -20.54
N THR A 162 -3.33 13.60 -21.79
CA THR A 162 -4.07 13.13 -22.96
C THR A 162 -4.17 11.60 -22.89
N ASP A 163 -5.29 11.01 -23.29
CA ASP A 163 -5.49 9.56 -23.19
C ASP A 163 -4.32 8.77 -23.85
N GLU A 164 -3.82 9.24 -24.99
CA GLU A 164 -2.64 8.69 -25.67
C GLU A 164 -1.33 8.86 -24.88
N SER A 165 -1.14 10.02 -24.23
CA SER A 165 0.01 10.26 -23.35
C SER A 165 -0.05 9.41 -22.09
N THR A 166 -1.24 9.18 -21.49
CA THR A 166 -1.38 8.26 -20.37
C THR A 166 -1.03 6.83 -20.77
N ALA A 167 -1.54 6.37 -21.92
CA ALA A 167 -1.28 5.04 -22.43
C ALA A 167 0.21 4.82 -22.71
N ASN A 168 0.89 5.80 -23.30
CA ASN A 168 2.33 5.73 -23.54
C ASN A 168 3.16 5.73 -22.24
N THR A 169 2.82 6.57 -21.26
CA THR A 169 3.49 6.55 -19.96
C THR A 169 3.32 5.21 -19.26
N VAL A 170 2.11 4.66 -19.24
CA VAL A 170 1.82 3.36 -18.62
C VAL A 170 2.56 2.23 -19.37
N ARG A 171 2.63 2.30 -20.70
CA ARG A 171 3.43 1.38 -21.52
C ARG A 171 4.91 1.40 -21.13
N LEU A 172 5.51 2.58 -21.03
CA LEU A 172 6.92 2.72 -20.65
C LEU A 172 7.18 2.21 -19.23
N GLN A 173 6.27 2.49 -18.29
CA GLN A 173 6.34 1.96 -16.93
C GLN A 173 6.27 0.43 -16.90
N TYR A 174 5.38 -0.18 -17.70
CA TYR A 174 5.28 -1.63 -17.80
C TYR A 174 6.58 -2.26 -18.32
N ILE A 175 7.14 -1.71 -19.41
CA ILE A 175 8.41 -2.19 -19.98
C ILE A 175 9.54 -2.04 -18.95
N ALA A 176 9.63 -0.89 -18.27
CA ALA A 176 10.63 -0.67 -17.23
C ALA A 176 10.55 -1.72 -16.11
N VAL A 177 9.33 -2.13 -15.71
CA VAL A 177 9.18 -3.18 -14.69
C VAL A 177 9.58 -4.56 -15.21
N LEU A 178 9.36 -4.87 -16.49
CA LEU A 178 9.93 -6.08 -17.09
C LEU A 178 11.46 -6.06 -17.12
N ASP A 179 12.06 -4.90 -17.40
CA ASP A 179 13.51 -4.74 -17.36
C ASP A 179 14.07 -4.86 -15.93
N LEU A 180 13.32 -4.47 -14.90
CA LEU A 180 13.72 -4.69 -13.50
C LEU A 180 13.89 -6.17 -13.16
N ALA A 181 13.18 -7.09 -13.84
CA ALA A 181 13.35 -8.54 -13.63
C ALA A 181 14.76 -9.02 -14.00
N LYS A 182 15.41 -8.30 -14.92
CA LYS A 182 16.76 -8.61 -15.40
C LYS A 182 17.83 -8.18 -14.40
N VAL A 183 17.50 -7.28 -13.47
CA VAL A 183 18.46 -6.70 -12.52
C VAL A 183 18.53 -7.56 -11.26
N GLY A 184 19.72 -8.11 -10.97
CA GLY A 184 19.90 -9.22 -10.02
C GLY A 184 19.78 -8.94 -8.52
N HIS A 185 19.31 -7.77 -8.08
CA HIS A 185 19.19 -7.43 -6.66
C HIS A 185 17.76 -7.44 -6.11
N LEU A 186 16.75 -7.62 -6.96
CA LEU A 186 15.34 -7.58 -6.57
C LEU A 186 14.81 -8.99 -6.28
N LYS A 187 14.12 -9.17 -5.14
CA LYS A 187 13.48 -10.44 -4.81
C LYS A 187 12.30 -10.74 -5.76
N PRO A 188 12.03 -12.02 -6.10
CA PRO A 188 10.89 -12.42 -6.92
C PRO A 188 9.54 -11.87 -6.47
N GLU A 189 9.28 -11.84 -5.16
CA GLU A 189 8.01 -11.34 -4.60
C GLU A 189 7.82 -9.84 -4.79
N GLU A 190 8.86 -9.07 -4.46
CA GLU A 190 8.85 -7.61 -4.62
C GLU A 190 8.71 -7.21 -6.08
N TRP A 191 9.35 -7.95 -6.97
CA TRP A 191 9.20 -7.78 -8.41
C TRP A 191 7.77 -8.10 -8.87
N TYR A 192 7.21 -9.24 -8.46
CA TYR A 192 5.88 -9.67 -8.86
C TYR A 192 4.81 -8.65 -8.44
N ALA A 193 4.89 -8.10 -7.23
CA ALA A 193 3.98 -7.06 -6.76
C ALA A 193 4.03 -5.80 -7.65
N LYS A 194 5.24 -5.35 -8.01
CA LYS A 194 5.43 -4.20 -8.92
C LYS A 194 4.94 -4.50 -10.33
N TRP A 195 5.20 -5.70 -10.84
CA TRP A 195 4.74 -6.14 -12.16
C TRP A 195 3.22 -6.23 -12.21
N HIS A 196 2.59 -6.81 -11.19
CA HIS A 196 1.13 -6.96 -11.14
C HIS A 196 0.43 -5.60 -11.11
N ASP A 197 0.94 -4.66 -10.31
CA ASP A 197 0.44 -3.29 -10.29
C ASP A 197 0.57 -2.60 -11.66
N ALA A 198 1.74 -2.70 -12.30
CA ALA A 198 1.95 -2.16 -13.64
C ALA A 198 1.06 -2.83 -14.70
N TYR A 199 0.85 -4.15 -14.60
CA TYR A 199 -0.01 -4.92 -15.49
C TYR A 199 -1.48 -4.51 -15.37
N VAL A 200 -2.01 -4.35 -14.14
CA VAL A 200 -3.39 -3.89 -13.91
C VAL A 200 -3.60 -2.49 -14.49
N ARG A 201 -2.64 -1.59 -14.29
CA ARG A 201 -2.66 -0.25 -14.87
C ARG A 201 -2.62 -0.30 -16.40
N ALA A 202 -1.74 -1.10 -17.00
CA ALA A 202 -1.66 -1.26 -18.45
C ALA A 202 -2.93 -1.87 -19.04
N ARG A 203 -3.55 -2.83 -18.35
CA ARG A 203 -4.81 -3.48 -18.76
C ARG A 203 -5.97 -2.51 -18.78
N ALA A 204 -6.02 -1.56 -17.84
CA ALA A 204 -7.06 -0.53 -17.81
C ALA A 204 -7.05 0.36 -19.07
N HIS A 205 -5.90 0.51 -19.73
CA HIS A 205 -5.74 1.30 -20.95
C HIS A 205 -5.77 0.48 -22.26
N ASN A 206 -6.07 -0.83 -22.21
CA ASN A 206 -6.12 -1.71 -23.38
C ASN A 206 -4.86 -1.65 -24.27
N ILE A 207 -3.69 -1.60 -23.65
CA ILE A 207 -2.41 -1.56 -24.36
C ILE A 207 -2.22 -2.88 -25.15
N PRO A 208 -1.90 -2.87 -26.45
CA PRO A 208 -1.80 -4.10 -27.25
C PRO A 208 -0.61 -4.98 -26.84
N GLU A 209 0.49 -4.40 -26.34
CA GLU A 209 1.71 -5.12 -25.96
C GLU A 209 1.55 -6.03 -24.73
N ILE A 210 0.51 -5.83 -23.92
CA ILE A 210 0.18 -6.67 -22.75
C ILE A 210 -0.87 -7.74 -23.07
N GLN A 211 -1.32 -7.80 -24.33
CA GLN A 211 -2.33 -8.73 -24.79
C GLN A 211 -1.74 -9.80 -25.68
N GLY A 212 -2.41 -10.95 -25.69
CA GLY A 212 -2.06 -12.07 -26.54
C GLY A 212 -0.70 -12.68 -26.20
N ARG A 213 -0.16 -13.37 -27.20
CA ARG A 213 1.02 -14.22 -27.04
C ARG A 213 2.29 -13.45 -26.71
N LEU A 214 2.52 -12.34 -27.40
CA LEU A 214 3.75 -11.58 -27.28
C LEU A 214 3.95 -11.12 -25.83
N ALA A 215 2.86 -10.74 -25.16
CA ALA A 215 2.88 -10.36 -23.76
C ALA A 215 3.34 -11.50 -22.83
N VAL A 216 2.84 -12.72 -23.06
CA VAL A 216 3.25 -13.92 -22.33
C VAL A 216 4.72 -14.23 -22.58
N GLN A 217 5.16 -14.16 -23.85
CA GLN A 217 6.56 -14.39 -24.21
C GLN A 217 7.49 -13.37 -23.54
N GLN A 218 7.15 -12.07 -23.56
CA GLN A 218 7.96 -11.03 -22.92
C GLN A 218 8.05 -11.22 -21.40
N PHE A 219 6.93 -11.58 -20.76
CA PHE A 219 6.89 -11.90 -19.34
C PHE A 219 7.80 -13.09 -18.98
N LEU A 220 7.68 -14.19 -19.72
CA LEU A 220 8.51 -15.38 -19.50
C LEU A 220 9.99 -15.10 -19.79
N LEU A 221 10.31 -14.35 -20.85
CA LEU A 221 11.69 -13.95 -21.15
C LEU A 221 12.29 -13.09 -20.03
N ALA A 222 11.52 -12.20 -19.42
CA ALA A 222 11.98 -11.39 -18.28
C ALA A 222 12.35 -12.26 -17.07
N ILE A 223 11.50 -13.24 -16.74
CA ILE A 223 11.72 -14.19 -15.63
C ILE A 223 12.89 -15.15 -15.93
N ALA A 224 13.00 -15.59 -17.19
CA ALA A 224 14.01 -16.54 -17.63
C ALA A 224 15.44 -16.06 -17.44
N GLN A 225 15.68 -14.76 -17.41
CA GLN A 225 17.04 -14.25 -17.29
C GLN A 225 17.68 -14.52 -15.93
N ARG A 226 16.95 -14.25 -14.84
CA ARG A 226 17.53 -14.29 -13.49
C ARG A 226 16.62 -14.79 -12.38
N MET A 227 15.30 -14.67 -12.52
CA MET A 227 14.40 -14.99 -11.41
C MET A 227 14.14 -16.49 -11.32
N ASP A 228 13.69 -17.08 -12.44
CA ASP A 228 13.39 -18.50 -12.51
C ASP A 228 13.66 -19.05 -13.93
N PRO A 229 14.94 -19.29 -14.27
CA PRO A 229 15.32 -19.69 -15.62
C PRO A 229 14.70 -21.02 -16.03
N THR A 230 14.62 -21.99 -15.13
CA THR A 230 14.16 -23.35 -15.44
C THR A 230 12.66 -23.39 -15.69
N TRP A 231 11.87 -22.74 -14.83
CA TRP A 231 10.43 -22.64 -15.03
C TRP A 231 10.11 -21.87 -16.31
N ALA A 232 10.69 -20.68 -16.49
CA ALA A 232 10.36 -19.84 -17.63
C ALA A 232 10.77 -20.44 -18.97
N GLN A 233 11.90 -21.15 -19.05
CA GLN A 233 12.30 -21.88 -20.27
C GLN A 233 11.31 -22.98 -20.63
N ARG A 234 10.88 -23.78 -19.64
CA ARG A 234 9.87 -24.84 -19.87
C ARG A 234 8.56 -24.25 -20.40
N GLU A 235 8.09 -23.16 -19.81
CA GLU A 235 6.86 -22.52 -20.26
C GLU A 235 7.00 -21.86 -21.65
N LEU A 236 8.18 -21.36 -22.01
CA LEU A 236 8.46 -20.86 -23.36
C LEU A 236 8.43 -21.99 -24.40
N GLU A 237 8.98 -23.16 -24.07
CA GLU A 237 8.89 -24.36 -24.93
C GLU A 237 7.45 -24.84 -25.10
N GLU A 238 6.66 -24.80 -24.02
CA GLU A 238 5.25 -25.17 -24.07
C GLU A 238 4.43 -24.17 -24.90
N LEU A 239 4.74 -22.87 -24.80
CA LEU A 239 4.14 -21.83 -25.62
C LEU A 239 4.52 -21.97 -27.11
N ALA A 240 5.76 -22.38 -27.41
CA ALA A 240 6.18 -22.71 -28.77
C ALA A 240 5.49 -23.98 -29.30
N ARG A 241 5.27 -24.98 -28.45
CA ARG A 241 4.47 -26.16 -28.81
C ARG A 241 3.01 -25.80 -29.08
N ALA A 242 2.42 -24.94 -28.25
CA ALA A 242 1.06 -24.47 -28.41
C ALA A 242 0.84 -23.69 -29.72
N GLU A 243 1.87 -22.98 -30.20
CA GLU A 243 1.89 -22.37 -31.54
C GLU A 243 1.77 -23.38 -32.65
N ALA A 244 2.65 -24.39 -32.63
CA ALA A 244 2.71 -25.39 -33.67
C ALA A 244 1.41 -26.20 -33.77
N LEU A 245 0.63 -26.26 -32.68
CA LEU A 245 -0.64 -26.96 -32.58
C LEU A 245 -1.87 -26.05 -32.69
N GLU A 246 -1.70 -24.75 -32.92
CA GLU A 246 -2.77 -23.73 -32.98
C GLU A 246 -3.73 -23.77 -31.78
N THR A 247 -3.24 -24.21 -30.62
CA THR A 247 -4.05 -24.28 -29.40
C THR A 247 -4.31 -22.88 -28.82
N PRO A 248 -5.48 -22.67 -28.17
CA PRO A 248 -5.80 -21.38 -27.56
C PRO A 248 -4.80 -21.03 -26.47
N ILE A 249 -4.28 -19.80 -26.54
CA ILE A 249 -3.20 -19.32 -25.68
C ILE A 249 -3.78 -18.97 -24.30
N THR A 250 -3.14 -19.49 -23.25
CA THR A 250 -3.44 -19.12 -21.87
C THR A 250 -3.12 -17.64 -21.65
N PRO A 251 -4.03 -16.85 -21.06
CA PRO A 251 -3.83 -15.42 -20.91
C PRO A 251 -2.72 -15.11 -19.90
N LEU A 252 -2.07 -13.95 -20.06
CA LEU A 252 -0.97 -13.49 -19.20
C LEU A 252 -1.33 -13.48 -17.70
N GLU A 253 -2.59 -13.18 -17.36
CA GLU A 253 -3.07 -13.21 -15.98
C GLU A 253 -2.92 -14.60 -15.33
N SER A 254 -3.15 -15.67 -16.09
CA SER A 254 -3.01 -17.05 -15.60
C SER A 254 -1.55 -17.39 -15.33
N TYR A 255 -0.62 -16.96 -16.20
CA TYR A 255 0.82 -17.12 -15.97
C TYR A 255 1.30 -16.32 -14.76
N GLY A 256 0.80 -15.10 -14.56
CA GLY A 256 1.09 -14.30 -13.37
C GLY A 256 0.66 -15.00 -12.09
N LYS A 257 -0.58 -15.51 -12.05
CA LYS A 257 -1.09 -16.28 -10.90
C LYS A 257 -0.27 -17.53 -10.65
N TRP A 258 0.07 -18.28 -11.68
CA TRP A 258 0.90 -19.48 -11.54
C TRP A 258 2.28 -19.14 -10.97
N TYR A 259 2.94 -18.11 -11.49
CA TYR A 259 4.22 -17.67 -10.98
C TYR A 259 4.15 -17.23 -9.51
N SER A 260 3.11 -16.49 -9.11
CA SER A 260 2.88 -16.14 -7.71
C SER A 260 2.74 -17.37 -6.80
N THR A 261 1.99 -18.39 -7.23
CA THR A 261 1.87 -19.64 -6.46
C THR A 261 3.21 -20.38 -6.33
N LEU A 262 4.04 -20.36 -7.38
CA LEU A 262 5.37 -20.98 -7.36
C LEU A 262 6.33 -20.26 -6.41
N ILE A 263 6.32 -18.92 -6.42
CA ILE A 263 7.13 -18.12 -5.50
C ILE A 263 6.76 -18.45 -4.05
N HIS A 264 5.47 -18.41 -3.71
CA HIS A 264 5.02 -18.73 -2.34
C HIS A 264 5.34 -20.17 -1.93
N GLN A 265 5.21 -21.13 -2.84
CA GLN A 265 5.56 -22.52 -2.55
C GLN A 265 7.07 -22.67 -2.28
N ARG A 266 7.92 -21.96 -3.04
CA ARG A 266 9.38 -21.97 -2.84
C ARG A 266 9.75 -21.34 -1.51
N GLU A 267 9.16 -20.20 -1.17
CA GLU A 267 9.38 -19.53 0.11
C GLU A 267 9.01 -20.44 1.29
N GLN A 268 7.87 -21.14 1.22
CA GLN A 268 7.47 -22.12 2.23
C GLN A 268 8.45 -23.30 2.34
N LEU A 269 8.97 -23.79 1.21
CA LEU A 269 9.96 -24.87 1.20
C LEU A 269 11.32 -24.41 1.73
N GLU A 270 11.74 -23.17 1.47
CA GLU A 270 12.95 -22.58 2.02
C GLU A 270 12.82 -22.34 3.53
N GLY A 271 11.68 -21.81 3.98
CA GLY A 271 11.36 -21.69 5.41
C GLY A 271 11.35 -23.04 6.11
N ARG A 272 10.80 -24.08 5.47
CA ARG A 272 10.81 -25.45 5.99
C ARG A 272 12.21 -26.06 5.99
N ARG A 273 13.02 -25.85 4.94
CA ARG A 273 14.43 -26.28 4.91
C ARG A 273 15.22 -25.61 6.03
N ASN A 274 15.05 -24.31 6.22
CA ASN A 274 15.68 -23.56 7.31
C ASN A 274 15.22 -24.08 8.69
N ALA A 275 13.96 -24.47 8.84
CA ALA A 275 13.44 -25.09 10.07
C ALA A 275 13.95 -26.53 10.30
N ILE A 276 14.15 -27.31 9.24
CA ILE A 276 14.75 -28.66 9.31
C ILE A 276 16.24 -28.58 9.68
N PHE A 277 16.95 -27.53 9.27
CA PHE A 277 18.31 -27.28 9.73
C PHE A 277 18.38 -26.64 11.13
N ALA A 278 17.31 -26.01 11.62
CA ALA A 278 17.25 -25.46 12.97
C ALA A 278 17.22 -26.55 14.07
N THR A 279 16.84 -27.78 13.76
CA THR A 279 16.86 -28.91 14.71
C THR A 279 18.23 -29.60 14.82
N LEU A 280 19.23 -29.18 14.03
CA LEU A 280 20.62 -29.63 14.12
C LEU A 280 21.61 -28.51 14.48
N ALA A 281 21.12 -27.28 14.65
CA ALA A 281 21.90 -26.12 15.03
C ALA A 281 21.60 -25.71 16.48
N GLU A 282 21.98 -26.57 17.44
CA GLU A 282 22.36 -26.05 18.75
C GLU A 282 23.58 -25.13 18.56
N GLY A 283 23.36 -23.83 18.75
CA GLY A 283 24.42 -22.87 19.13
C GLY A 283 25.08 -22.08 18.00
N SER A 284 24.41 -21.03 17.49
CA SER A 284 25.11 -19.86 16.94
C SER A 284 25.15 -18.67 17.90
N GLU A 285 24.87 -18.89 19.18
CA GLU A 285 25.28 -17.95 20.22
C GLU A 285 26.75 -18.20 20.51
N GLY A 286 27.62 -17.28 20.10
CA GLY A 286 29.04 -17.42 20.41
C GLY A 286 29.26 -17.52 21.92
N TYR A 287 30.22 -18.35 22.33
CA TYR A 287 30.55 -18.58 23.73
C TYR A 287 31.53 -17.55 24.25
N HIS A 288 31.25 -17.03 25.44
CA HIS A 288 32.15 -16.14 26.17
C HIS A 288 33.28 -16.96 26.79
N CYS A 289 34.52 -16.49 26.66
CA CYS A 289 35.69 -17.19 27.16
C CYS A 289 36.74 -16.22 27.75
N PRO A 290 37.30 -16.53 28.94
CA PRO A 290 38.27 -15.68 29.62
C PRO A 290 39.62 -15.54 28.88
N CYS A 291 39.88 -16.35 27.84
CA CYS A 291 41.07 -16.15 27.01
C CYS A 291 41.00 -14.88 26.14
N LEU A 292 39.81 -14.31 25.95
CA LEU A 292 39.61 -13.08 25.19
C LEU A 292 39.67 -11.87 26.13
N ALA A 293 40.39 -10.83 25.72
CA ALA A 293 40.57 -9.62 26.53
C ALA A 293 39.34 -8.70 26.58
N THR A 294 38.34 -8.96 25.74
CA THR A 294 37.15 -8.12 25.58
C THR A 294 35.92 -9.00 25.44
N SER A 295 34.88 -8.74 26.24
CA SER A 295 33.61 -9.47 26.28
C SER A 295 32.81 -9.40 24.96
N THR A 296 33.18 -8.49 24.06
CA THR A 296 32.57 -8.33 22.73
C THR A 296 32.96 -9.41 21.74
N ARG A 297 34.08 -10.11 21.95
CA ARG A 297 34.50 -11.24 21.11
C ARG A 297 34.00 -12.54 21.73
N LYS A 298 33.39 -13.39 20.90
CA LYS A 298 32.89 -14.71 21.30
C LYS A 298 33.53 -15.80 20.44
N HIS A 299 33.81 -16.96 21.03
CA HIS A 299 34.24 -18.12 20.27
C HIS A 299 33.03 -18.82 19.64
N ARG A 300 33.28 -19.57 18.56
CA ARG A 300 32.28 -20.48 17.98
C ARG A 300 32.22 -21.83 18.71
N TRP A 301 33.08 -22.02 19.70
CA TRP A 301 33.20 -23.24 20.50
C TRP A 301 33.15 -22.89 21.98
N THR A 302 32.70 -23.86 22.76
CA THR A 302 32.55 -23.81 24.21
C THR A 302 33.91 -23.65 24.93
N PRO A 303 33.95 -23.08 26.14
CA PRO A 303 35.19 -22.80 26.87
C PRO A 303 36.06 -24.04 27.15
N ASP A 304 35.46 -25.22 27.30
CA ASP A 304 36.10 -26.55 27.45
C ASP A 304 37.01 -26.90 26.26
N LYS A 305 36.69 -26.41 25.06
CA LYS A 305 37.49 -26.64 23.85
C LYS A 305 38.53 -25.55 23.61
N CYS A 306 38.65 -24.57 24.51
CA CYS A 306 39.61 -23.49 24.35
C CYS A 306 41.01 -23.89 24.82
N HIS A 307 41.88 -24.26 23.88
CA HIS A 307 43.27 -24.65 24.17
C HIS A 307 44.07 -23.60 24.96
N LYS A 308 43.77 -22.30 24.78
CA LYS A 308 44.43 -21.22 25.54
C LYS A 308 44.00 -21.20 27.00
N LEU A 309 42.74 -21.49 27.26
CA LEU A 309 42.18 -21.56 28.61
C LEU A 309 42.63 -22.82 29.32
N LEU A 310 42.56 -23.98 28.65
CA LEU A 310 43.04 -25.25 29.20
C LEU A 310 44.52 -25.16 29.61
N MET A 311 45.36 -24.57 28.76
CA MET A 311 46.78 -24.39 29.09
C MET A 311 47.00 -23.42 30.27
N ALA A 312 46.24 -22.32 30.36
CA ALA A 312 46.36 -21.36 31.46
C ALA A 312 45.89 -21.95 32.80
N LEU A 313 45.00 -22.94 32.77
CA LEU A 313 44.47 -23.65 33.94
C LEU A 313 45.20 -24.97 34.24
N GLY A 314 46.21 -25.35 33.43
CA GLY A 314 46.97 -26.60 33.64
C GLY A 314 46.19 -27.88 33.32
N LYS A 315 45.11 -27.79 32.53
CA LYS A 315 44.28 -28.94 32.13
C LYS A 315 44.86 -29.66 30.91
N ALA A 316 44.58 -30.95 30.79
CA ALA A 316 45.03 -31.75 29.66
C ALA A 316 44.43 -31.23 28.34
N LEU A 317 45.26 -31.13 27.30
CA LEU A 317 44.82 -30.77 25.96
C LEU A 317 44.25 -32.02 25.25
N PRO A 318 43.25 -31.86 24.36
CA PRO A 318 42.76 -32.96 23.54
C PRO A 318 43.89 -33.63 22.73
N PRO A 319 43.84 -34.95 22.53
CA PRO A 319 44.89 -35.69 21.81
C PRO A 319 45.02 -35.19 20.35
N GLY A 320 46.26 -34.99 19.90
CA GLY A 320 46.58 -34.56 18.53
C GLY A 320 46.63 -33.05 18.29
N VAL A 321 46.48 -32.22 19.33
CA VAL A 321 46.54 -30.76 19.22
C VAL A 321 47.95 -30.23 19.47
N THR A 322 48.46 -29.40 18.55
CA THR A 322 49.73 -28.70 18.73
C THR A 322 49.60 -27.65 19.83
N ARG A 323 50.48 -27.70 20.84
CA ARG A 323 50.51 -26.76 21.97
C ARG A 323 50.59 -25.32 21.46
N PRO A 324 49.59 -24.45 21.73
CA PRO A 324 49.66 -23.05 21.34
C PRO A 324 50.93 -22.36 21.86
N ALA A 325 51.68 -21.68 20.98
CA ALA A 325 52.80 -20.84 21.38
C ALA A 325 52.28 -19.54 22.03
N ILE A 326 52.11 -19.57 23.35
CA ILE A 326 51.60 -18.45 24.16
C ILE A 326 52.67 -18.10 25.19
N ALA A 327 53.00 -16.81 25.32
CA ALA A 327 53.97 -16.36 26.31
C ALA A 327 53.43 -16.54 27.74
N ASP A 328 54.29 -16.85 28.72
CA ASP A 328 53.88 -17.08 30.12
C ASP A 328 53.13 -15.89 30.73
N SER A 329 53.51 -14.67 30.34
CA SER A 329 52.82 -13.43 30.74
C SER A 329 51.38 -13.34 30.22
N GLN A 330 51.04 -14.03 29.12
CA GLN A 330 49.67 -14.13 28.61
C GLN A 330 48.89 -15.22 29.34
N LEU A 331 49.52 -16.34 29.69
CA LEU A 331 48.87 -17.40 30.49
C LEU A 331 48.48 -16.90 31.87
N GLU A 332 49.36 -16.18 32.56
CA GLU A 332 49.07 -15.56 33.86
C GLU A 332 47.92 -14.54 33.80
N ARG A 333 47.83 -13.77 32.70
CA ARG A 333 46.72 -12.84 32.49
C ARG A 333 45.39 -13.57 32.28
N ILE A 334 45.39 -14.68 31.54
CA ILE A 334 44.20 -15.51 31.31
C ILE A 334 43.78 -16.17 32.63
N LYS A 335 44.74 -16.69 33.41
CA LYS A 335 44.50 -17.30 34.72
C LYS A 335 43.88 -16.31 35.70
N LYS A 336 44.44 -15.09 35.81
CA LYS A 336 43.86 -14.01 36.63
C LYS A 336 42.45 -13.62 36.18
N ARG A 337 42.17 -13.57 34.87
CA ARG A 337 40.82 -13.28 34.38
C ARG A 337 39.83 -14.41 34.68
N ALA A 338 40.24 -15.65 34.50
CA ALA A 338 39.41 -16.82 34.80
C ALA A 338 39.05 -16.92 36.29
N GLN A 339 39.78 -16.24 37.19
CA GLN A 339 39.48 -16.19 38.61
C GLN A 339 38.39 -15.17 39.02
N LEU A 340 37.96 -14.30 38.11
CA LEU A 340 36.88 -13.34 38.38
C LEU A 340 35.54 -14.06 38.56
N ASP A 341 34.65 -13.46 39.36
CA ASP A 341 33.34 -14.06 39.69
C ASP A 341 32.43 -14.27 38.47
N GLU A 342 32.59 -13.44 37.44
CA GLU A 342 31.91 -13.58 36.14
C GLU A 342 32.21 -14.90 35.42
N TRP A 343 33.30 -15.60 35.79
CA TRP A 343 33.69 -16.89 35.20
C TRP A 343 33.51 -18.08 36.14
N LYS A 344 32.79 -17.91 37.27
CA LYS A 344 32.57 -18.99 38.24
C LYS A 344 31.97 -20.25 37.61
N ALA A 345 30.93 -20.10 36.78
CA ALA A 345 30.29 -21.21 36.07
C ALA A 345 31.25 -21.92 35.09
N VAL A 346 32.13 -21.16 34.42
CA VAL A 346 33.14 -21.73 33.52
C VAL A 346 34.22 -22.45 34.32
N ARG A 347 34.61 -21.97 35.50
CA ARG A 347 35.55 -22.68 36.39
C ARG A 347 34.99 -24.01 36.87
N GLU A 348 33.74 -24.03 37.33
CA GLU A 348 33.06 -25.27 37.75
C GLU A 348 33.01 -26.28 36.58
N GLN A 349 32.72 -25.83 35.36
CA GLN A 349 32.78 -26.68 34.15
C GLN A 349 34.19 -27.20 33.83
N MET A 350 35.25 -26.46 34.15
CA MET A 350 36.64 -26.89 33.90
C MET A 350 37.19 -27.77 35.02
N GLU A 351 36.61 -27.75 36.23
CA GLU A 351 37.07 -28.55 37.37
C GLU A 351 36.86 -30.05 37.14
N GLU A 352 35.81 -30.41 36.36
CA GLU A 352 35.51 -31.78 35.95
C GLU A 352 36.50 -32.37 34.92
N LEU A 353 37.37 -31.55 34.33
CA LEU A 353 38.35 -32.00 33.33
C LEU A 353 39.66 -32.50 33.99
N PRO A 354 40.30 -33.57 33.43
CA PRO A 354 41.53 -34.11 33.97
C PRO A 354 42.69 -33.10 33.88
N ASP A 355 43.47 -33.04 34.96
CA ASP A 355 44.68 -32.23 35.01
C ASP A 355 45.75 -32.77 34.06
N ALA A 356 46.60 -31.88 33.53
CA ALA A 356 47.74 -32.32 32.73
C ALA A 356 48.68 -33.17 33.60
N PRO A 357 49.24 -34.27 33.08
CA PRO A 357 50.22 -35.06 33.80
C PRO A 357 51.40 -34.16 34.19
N SER A 358 51.79 -34.18 35.47
CA SER A 358 52.94 -33.42 35.95
C SER A 358 54.21 -33.96 35.28
N GLU A 359 54.95 -33.09 34.59
CA GLU A 359 56.30 -33.39 34.10
C GLU A 359 57.25 -33.48 35.31
N SER A 360 57.19 -34.59 36.06
CA SER A 360 58.10 -34.89 37.18
C SER A 360 58.35 -36.40 37.32
N THR A 361 58.22 -37.18 36.24
CA THR A 361 58.64 -38.59 36.27
C THR A 361 59.05 -39.09 34.89
N TYR A 362 60.11 -38.51 34.33
CA TYR A 362 60.99 -39.28 33.44
C TYR A 362 62.41 -39.08 33.93
N GLY A 363 62.83 -40.03 34.77
CA GLY A 363 64.23 -40.22 35.10
C GLY A 363 65.02 -40.54 33.84
N ASN A 364 66.28 -40.10 33.87
CA ASN A 364 67.34 -40.47 32.95
C ASN A 364 67.26 -41.96 32.56
N ILE A 365 67.12 -42.21 31.26
CA ILE A 365 67.68 -43.40 30.63
C ILE A 365 68.48 -42.89 29.42
N THR A 366 69.75 -42.56 29.69
CA THR A 366 70.79 -42.62 28.66
C THR A 366 71.23 -44.07 28.47
N ALA A 367 71.61 -44.39 27.24
CA ALA A 367 72.11 -45.68 26.77
C ALA A 367 73.20 -46.32 27.64
#